data_AF-A0A7G8UER7-F1
#
_entry.id   AF-A0A7G8UER7-F1
#
_cell.length_a   1.000
_cell.length_b   1.000
_cell.length_c   1.000
_cell.angle_alpha   90.00
_cell.angle_beta   90.00
_cell.angle_gamma   90.00
#
_symmetry.space_group_name_H-M   'P 1'
#
loop_
_entity.id
_entity.type
_entity.pdbx_description
1 polymer ?
#
loop_
_entity_poly.entity_id
_entity_poly.type
_entity_poly.pdbx_seq_one_letter_code
_entity_poly.pdbx_strand_id
1 'polypeptide(L)'
;MKLSPEQVLTICKGDPEIAAFVQSLLDMNEKQAERIQQLETRVHELERQVALQSHNSSNPPSSDGLRKPTSLRTPGGKKGAPKGHPGTTLHLVADPDHIIVCE
;
A
#
# COMPACT_ATOMS: atom_id res chain seq x y z
N MET A 1 -26.79 -15.91 23.71
CA MET A 1 -28.06 -15.81 24.47
C MET A 1 -28.01 -14.54 25.29
N LYS A 2 -28.97 -13.62 25.11
CA LYS A 2 -29.06 -12.40 25.94
C LYS A 2 -29.88 -12.74 27.19
N LEU A 3 -29.33 -12.50 28.37
CA LEU A 3 -30.10 -12.63 29.61
C LEU A 3 -31.03 -11.42 29.77
N SER A 4 -32.29 -11.66 30.11
CA SER A 4 -33.21 -10.58 30.45
C SER A 4 -32.89 -9.99 31.83
N PRO A 5 -33.26 -8.72 32.10
CA PRO A 5 -33.10 -8.11 33.42
C PRO A 5 -33.71 -8.93 34.56
N GLU A 6 -34.86 -9.56 34.31
CA GLU A 6 -35.56 -10.43 35.26
C GLU A 6 -34.79 -11.74 35.53
N GLN A 7 -34.17 -12.31 34.50
CA GLN A 7 -33.31 -13.48 34.65
C GLN A 7 -32.05 -13.15 35.45
N VAL A 8 -31.45 -11.99 35.20
CA VAL A 8 -30.30 -11.52 35.98
C VAL A 8 -30.68 -11.32 37.45
N LEU A 9 -31.82 -10.70 37.74
CA LEU A 9 -32.32 -10.52 39.10
C LEU A 9 -32.53 -11.88 39.81
N THR A 10 -33.10 -12.84 39.09
CA THR A 10 -33.33 -14.20 39.60
C THR A 10 -32.01 -14.93 39.92
N ILE A 11 -31.01 -14.80 39.04
CA ILE A 11 -29.67 -15.39 39.24
C ILE A 11 -28.94 -14.74 40.42
N CYS A 12 -29.12 -13.42 40.59
CA CYS A 12 -28.56 -12.65 41.70
C CYS A 12 -29.34 -12.82 43.02
N LYS A 13 -30.24 -13.81 43.12
CA LYS A 13 -31.06 -14.09 44.32
C LYS A 13 -31.89 -12.89 44.81
N GLY A 14 -32.22 -11.96 43.92
CA GLY A 14 -33.00 -10.76 44.23
C GLY A 14 -32.20 -9.56 44.71
N ASP A 15 -30.86 -9.63 44.82
CA ASP A 15 -30.05 -8.46 45.20
C ASP A 15 -29.95 -7.45 44.05
N PRO A 16 -30.52 -6.24 44.21
CA PRO A 16 -30.63 -5.26 43.12
C PRO A 16 -29.28 -4.65 42.73
N GLU A 17 -28.36 -4.49 43.69
CA GLU A 17 -27.02 -3.95 43.44
C GLU A 17 -26.17 -4.91 42.61
N ILE A 18 -26.21 -6.20 42.94
CA ILE A 18 -25.50 -7.25 42.21
C ILE A 18 -26.09 -7.38 40.80
N ALA A 19 -27.42 -7.35 40.68
CA ALA A 19 -28.09 -7.41 39.38
C ALA A 19 -27.73 -6.21 38.48
N ALA A 20 -27.67 -4.99 39.04
CA ALA A 20 -27.26 -3.79 38.30
C ALA A 20 -25.81 -3.88 37.83
N PHE A 21 -24.91 -4.39 38.67
CA PHE A 21 -23.50 -4.59 38.29
C PHE A 21 -23.35 -5.63 37.17
N VAL A 22 -24.06 -6.75 37.26
CA VAL A 22 -24.06 -7.79 36.22
C VAL A 22 -24.61 -7.26 34.90
N GLN A 23 -25.67 -6.45 34.92
CA GLN A 23 -26.18 -5.80 33.71
C GLN A 23 -25.15 -4.86 33.08
N SER A 24 -24.45 -4.07 33.89
CA SER A 24 -23.38 -3.19 33.40
C SER A 24 -22.24 -3.98 32.73
N LEU A 25 -21.85 -5.13 33.31
CA LEU A 25 -20.86 -6.01 32.72
C LEU A 25 -21.34 -6.65 31.41
N LEU A 26 -22.62 -7.03 31.31
CA LEU A 26 -23.18 -7.56 30.07
C LEU A 26 -23.17 -6.52 28.95
N ASP A 27 -23.56 -5.28 29.26
CA ASP A 27 -23.56 -4.17 28.31
C ASP A 27 -22.13 -3.81 27.84
N MET A 28 -21.15 -3.82 28.77
CA MET A 28 -19.74 -3.66 28.42
C MET A 28 -19.22 -4.79 27.52
N ASN A 29 -19.58 -6.04 27.80
CA ASN A 29 -19.20 -7.17 26.96
C ASN A 29 -19.80 -7.08 25.56
N GLU A 30 -21.06 -6.65 25.44
CA GLU A 30 -21.71 -6.47 24.14
C GLU A 30 -20.99 -5.41 23.30
N LYS A 31 -20.69 -4.25 23.89
CA LYS A 31 -19.90 -3.19 23.24
C LYS A 31 -18.51 -3.66 22.82
N GLN A 32 -17.85 -4.46 23.67
CA GLN A 32 -16.54 -5.03 23.34
C GLN A 32 -16.64 -6.04 22.18
N ALA A 33 -17.65 -6.90 22.17
CA ALA A 33 -17.87 -7.87 21.11
C ALA A 33 -18.12 -7.18 19.76
N GLU A 34 -18.95 -6.13 19.73
CA GLU A 34 -19.16 -5.32 18.52
C GLU A 34 -17.86 -4.68 18.04
N ARG A 35 -17.05 -4.15 18.97
CA ARG A 35 -15.77 -3.53 18.63
C ARG A 35 -14.77 -4.54 18.06
N ILE A 36 -14.72 -5.74 18.63
CA ILE A 36 -13.90 -6.85 18.14
C ILE A 36 -14.31 -7.21 16.72
N GLN A 37 -15.61 -7.41 16.45
CA GLN A 37 -16.09 -7.74 15.10
C GLN A 37 -15.72 -6.66 14.06
N GLN A 38 -15.85 -5.38 14.41
CA GLN A 38 -15.43 -4.27 13.54
C GLN A 38 -13.93 -4.32 13.26
N LEU A 39 -13.11 -4.58 14.29
CA LEU A 39 -11.66 -4.66 14.15
C LEU A 39 -11.23 -5.88 13.34
N GLU A 40 -11.81 -7.04 13.59
CA GLU A 40 -11.56 -8.28 12.82
C GLU A 40 -11.89 -8.09 11.34
N THR A 41 -13.03 -7.45 11.04
CA THR A 41 -13.41 -7.12 9.66
C THR A 41 -12.37 -6.21 8.99
N ARG A 42 -11.91 -5.18 9.72
CA ARG A 42 -10.90 -4.25 9.20
C ARG A 42 -9.54 -4.92 9.02
N VAL A 43 -9.13 -5.76 9.96
CA VAL A 43 -7.90 -6.54 9.87
C VAL A 43 -7.95 -7.46 8.65
N HIS A 44 -9.04 -8.20 8.47
CA HIS A 44 -9.21 -9.09 7.32
C HIS A 44 -9.15 -8.34 5.98
N GLU A 45 -9.74 -7.14 5.90
CA GLU A 45 -9.66 -6.31 4.69
C GLU A 45 -8.24 -5.78 4.45
N LEU A 46 -7.54 -5.33 5.49
CA LEU A 46 -6.15 -4.90 5.37
C LEU A 46 -5.22 -6.06 4.98
N GLU A 47 -5.42 -7.23 5.57
CA GLU A 47 -4.68 -8.46 5.22
C GLU A 47 -4.92 -8.85 3.77
N ARG A 48 -6.17 -8.74 3.27
CA ARG A 48 -6.49 -8.93 1.85
C ARG A 48 -5.73 -7.94 0.96
N GLN A 49 -5.68 -6.67 1.36
CA GLN A 49 -4.95 -5.63 0.61
C GLN A 49 -3.44 -5.88 0.60
N VAL A 50 -2.85 -6.34 1.70
CA VAL A 50 -1.42 -6.68 1.78
C VAL A 50 -1.09 -7.97 1.04
N ALA A 51 -2.00 -8.95 1.07
CA ALA A 51 -1.85 -10.19 0.32
C ALA A 51 -1.84 -9.94 -1.19
N LEU A 52 -2.49 -8.88 -1.68
CA LEU A 52 -2.41 -8.43 -3.06
C LEU A 52 -1.02 -7.85 -3.35
N GLN A 53 -0.13 -8.70 -3.85
CA GLN A 53 1.14 -8.31 -4.45
C GLN A 53 1.01 -8.35 -5.98
N SER A 54 1.87 -7.65 -6.71
CA SER A 54 1.88 -7.64 -8.18
C SER A 54 1.96 -9.03 -8.82
N HIS A 55 2.41 -10.05 -8.08
CA HIS A 55 2.45 -11.44 -8.52
C HIS A 55 1.09 -12.15 -8.49
N ASN A 56 0.18 -11.77 -7.59
CA ASN A 56 -1.14 -12.42 -7.41
C ASN A 56 -2.34 -11.48 -7.61
N SER A 57 -2.09 -10.23 -8.00
CA SER A 57 -3.07 -9.24 -8.39
C SER A 57 -3.20 -9.23 -9.93
N SER A 58 -4.40 -8.99 -10.46
CA SER A 58 -4.61 -8.71 -11.89
C SER A 58 -3.98 -7.39 -12.35
N ASN A 59 -3.34 -6.65 -11.44
CA ASN A 59 -2.55 -5.48 -11.77
C ASN A 59 -1.23 -5.90 -12.41
N PRO A 60 -0.82 -5.23 -13.51
CA PRO A 60 0.45 -5.55 -14.15
C PRO A 60 1.62 -5.25 -13.20
N PRO A 61 2.73 -6.00 -13.29
CA PRO A 61 3.90 -5.81 -12.44
C PRO A 61 4.54 -4.42 -12.53
N SER A 62 4.22 -3.64 -13.58
CA SER A 62 4.61 -2.24 -13.71
C SER A 62 3.88 -1.29 -12.74
N SER A 63 2.77 -1.71 -12.13
CA SER A 63 1.97 -0.90 -11.19
C SER A 63 2.44 -0.98 -9.73
N ASP A 64 3.32 -1.92 -9.37
CA ASP A 64 3.88 -2.10 -8.00
C ASP A 64 4.81 -0.95 -7.55
N GLY A 65 4.87 0.12 -8.35
CA GLY A 65 5.82 1.20 -8.22
C GLY A 65 7.20 0.79 -8.74
N LEU A 66 7.88 1.75 -9.35
CA LEU A 66 9.28 1.58 -9.68
C LEU A 66 10.05 1.51 -8.35
N ARG A 67 10.41 0.30 -7.89
CA ARG A 67 11.50 0.13 -6.91
C ARG A 67 12.76 0.64 -7.58
N LYS A 68 12.99 1.96 -7.50
CA LYS A 68 14.17 2.59 -8.08
C LYS A 68 15.37 1.97 -7.38
N PRO A 69 16.17 1.14 -8.06
CA PRO A 69 17.40 0.65 -7.44
C PRO A 69 18.23 1.87 -7.11
N THR A 70 18.73 1.92 -5.87
CA THR A 70 19.64 2.97 -5.44
C THR A 70 20.87 2.90 -6.34
N SER A 71 21.09 3.93 -7.16
CA SER A 71 22.21 3.96 -8.09
C SER A 71 23.51 3.98 -7.30
N LEU A 72 24.27 2.88 -7.37
CA LEU A 72 25.62 2.78 -6.83
C LEU A 72 26.67 3.42 -7.74
N ARG A 73 26.27 3.98 -8.89
CA ARG A 73 27.22 4.62 -9.83
C ARG A 73 27.72 5.92 -9.23
N THR A 74 29.04 6.06 -9.17
CA THR A 74 29.70 7.34 -8.90
C THR A 74 29.47 8.30 -10.09
N PRO A 75 29.26 9.60 -9.83
CA PRO A 75 29.19 10.60 -10.90
C PRO A 75 30.40 10.48 -11.82
N GLY A 76 30.17 10.29 -13.11
CA GLY A 76 31.23 10.30 -14.11
C GLY A 76 31.79 11.71 -14.29
N GLY A 77 33.09 11.82 -14.53
CA GLY A 77 33.71 13.07 -14.98
C GLY A 77 33.25 13.46 -16.40
N LYS A 78 33.72 14.62 -16.87
CA LYS A 78 33.40 15.11 -18.22
C LYS A 78 33.80 14.07 -19.28
N LYS A 79 32.81 13.58 -20.02
CA LYS A 79 32.98 12.72 -21.19
C LYS A 79 32.87 13.60 -22.42
N GLY A 80 33.94 13.70 -23.20
CA GLY A 80 33.99 14.53 -24.41
C GLY A 80 35.36 15.13 -24.64
N ALA A 81 35.48 15.82 -25.77
CA ALA A 81 36.71 16.49 -26.15
C ALA A 81 37.04 17.62 -25.14
N PRO A 82 38.29 17.75 -24.69
CA PRO A 82 38.68 18.82 -23.77
C PRO A 82 38.50 20.19 -24.42
N LYS A 83 38.41 21.24 -23.60
CA LYS A 83 38.36 22.62 -24.08
C LYS A 83 39.59 22.89 -24.94
N GLY A 84 39.38 23.25 -26.21
CA GLY A 84 40.44 23.46 -27.20
C GLY A 84 40.65 22.30 -28.19
N HIS A 85 39.84 21.24 -28.15
CA HIS A 85 39.91 20.21 -29.18
C HIS A 85 39.48 20.76 -30.54
N PRO A 86 40.27 20.54 -31.61
CA PRO A 86 39.88 20.95 -32.95
C PRO A 86 38.61 20.21 -33.37
N GLY A 87 37.59 20.95 -33.77
CA GLY A 87 36.38 20.35 -34.33
C GLY A 87 36.63 19.91 -35.78
N THR A 88 36.14 18.74 -36.15
CA THR A 88 36.04 18.33 -37.55
C THR A 88 34.58 18.49 -37.95
N THR A 89 34.24 19.65 -38.50
CA THR A 89 32.90 19.91 -39.05
C THR A 89 32.92 19.61 -40.53
N LEU A 90 32.04 18.73 -41.00
CA LEU A 90 31.78 18.59 -42.43
C LEU A 90 31.06 19.85 -42.91
N HIS A 91 31.62 20.50 -43.92
CA HIS A 91 30.98 21.63 -44.58
C HIS A 91 30.00 21.12 -45.64
N LEU A 92 28.88 21.82 -45.80
CA LEU A 92 27.97 21.56 -46.91
C LEU A 92 28.70 21.90 -48.22
N VAL A 93 28.89 20.90 -49.06
CA VAL A 93 29.48 21.04 -50.40
C VAL A 93 28.35 21.13 -51.42
N ALA A 94 28.51 21.94 -52.45
CA ALA A 94 27.52 22.12 -53.51
C ALA A 94 27.27 20.82 -54.30
N ASP A 95 28.33 20.04 -54.53
CA ASP A 95 28.29 18.78 -55.26
C ASP A 95 28.54 17.61 -54.28
N PRO A 96 27.52 16.79 -53.97
CA PRO A 96 27.68 15.64 -53.11
C PRO A 96 28.32 14.45 -53.85
N ASP A 97 29.18 13.70 -53.19
CA ASP A 97 29.81 12.50 -53.77
C ASP A 97 28.80 11.37 -54.04
N HIS A 98 27.73 11.30 -53.25
CA HIS A 98 26.68 10.29 -53.37
C HIS A 98 25.29 10.87 -53.14
N ILE A 99 24.34 10.51 -54.00
CA ILE A 99 22.93 10.87 -53.88
C ILE A 99 22.13 9.59 -53.67
N ILE A 100 21.41 9.51 -52.56
CA ILE A 100 20.50 8.40 -52.24
C ILE A 100 19.08 8.92 -52.38
N VAL A 101 18.30 8.31 -53.27
CA VAL A 101 16.86 8.59 -53.42
C VAL A 101 16.10 7.60 -52.54
N CYS A 102 15.33 8.10 -51.59
CA CYS A 102 14.45 7.27 -50.76
C CYS A 102 13.08 7.16 -51.45
N GLU A 103 12.63 5.94 -51.71
CA GLU A 103 11.25 5.62 -52.09
C GLU A 103 10.33 5.53 -50.88
#